data_AF-A0A2S0JPL4-F1
#
_entry.id   AF-A0A2S0JPL4-F1
#
_cell.length_a   1.000
_cell.length_b   1.000
_cell.length_c   1.000
_cell.angle_alpha   90.00
_cell.angle_beta   90.00
_cell.angle_gamma   90.00
#
_symmetry.space_group_name_H-M   'P 1'
#
loop_
_entity.id
_entity.type
_entity.pdbx_description
1 polymer ?
#
loop_
_entity_poly.entity_id
_entity_poly.type
_entity_poly.pdbx_seq_one_letter_code
_entity_poly.pdbx_strand_id
1 'polypeptide(L)'
;MLVNLRNNLGNPVILFGFMLAAICFGFSEQPTFMLLLTIAQLIFIPAMIKMVVDLPRGGDVVIAAMMVAVTMLHWWTEGWTAIVLALIYVIYTVFIAIQGVKRFLQRGFTNIAEISIDIGLMYLFIGGLWFFAFIAKINTGFSPLITWLTAIHFHYSACLLAISIGLFGRIHQSRLFNWIFVVLWSGPFLVALGITFSKILEVFSVGLYIIAIYSLFILVLKTKLTAIQGLLLRISYGSLCITILWSILYALSNLLGHYSVGIPEMLKFHGVINGVFFGAVGVLSWAIAVPKTNHQPVQFPVSQIRGKLRQQNVPYPGLVDVLHDFVDTTALPPAIPHFYEQTEQYRLKASVKWRAWFKPFALIYQGFSRYIQQLNLPLSSQQIEMTGRIVKVDEQQDGRPAPRAWIRAIDKQTIFVAIYSKHTTNQTTYMNIALPLPFSTMIGVLYLYEENGRLHLTSAHNGDAGIYLAIHQFLFQLPLHEHFMITEKDETLTAVHKMRIFGLPFLQIDYQIEKK
;
A
#
# COMPACT_ATOMS: atom_id res chain seq x y z
N MET A 1 -26.34 -17.53 -3.53
CA MET A 1 -26.58 -16.56 -2.43
C MET A 1 -26.56 -17.24 -1.06
N LEU A 2 -27.54 -18.10 -0.74
CA LEU A 2 -27.63 -18.74 0.60
C LEU A 2 -26.39 -19.57 0.98
N VAL A 3 -25.77 -20.24 0.00
CA VAL A 3 -24.52 -21.00 0.22
C VAL A 3 -23.36 -20.10 0.63
N ASN A 4 -23.14 -18.97 -0.06
CA ASN A 4 -22.07 -18.02 0.29
C ASN A 4 -22.30 -17.40 1.67
N LEU A 5 -23.54 -17.02 1.96
CA LEU A 5 -23.91 -16.45 3.25
C LEU A 5 -23.69 -17.46 4.39
N ARG A 6 -24.08 -18.73 4.18
CA ARG A 6 -23.79 -19.82 5.10
C ARG A 6 -22.30 -20.05 5.28
N ASN A 7 -21.50 -20.00 4.22
CA ASN A 7 -20.06 -20.21 4.30
C ASN A 7 -19.34 -19.06 5.03
N ASN A 8 -19.78 -17.82 4.82
CA ASN A 8 -19.12 -16.63 5.36
C ASN A 8 -19.58 -16.28 6.78
N LEU A 9 -20.88 -16.41 7.09
CA LEU A 9 -21.44 -16.06 8.40
C LEU A 9 -21.82 -17.27 9.26
N GLY A 10 -21.96 -18.46 8.66
CA GLY A 10 -22.20 -19.72 9.38
C GLY A 10 -20.92 -20.40 9.86
N ASN A 11 -19.77 -19.72 9.80
CA ASN A 11 -18.53 -20.21 10.38
C ASN A 11 -18.67 -20.33 11.92
N PRO A 12 -18.20 -21.41 12.56
CA PRO A 12 -18.39 -21.63 13.99
C PRO A 12 -17.91 -20.47 14.87
N VAL A 13 -16.80 -19.82 14.50
CA VAL A 13 -16.25 -18.68 15.26
C VAL A 13 -17.15 -17.44 15.14
N ILE A 14 -17.77 -17.22 13.98
CA ILE A 14 -18.68 -16.09 13.79
C ILE A 14 -20.00 -16.34 14.53
N LEU A 15 -20.52 -17.56 14.50
CA LEU A 15 -21.69 -17.95 15.30
C LEU A 15 -21.43 -17.82 16.80
N PHE A 16 -20.22 -18.16 17.26
CA PHE A 16 -19.78 -17.92 18.63
C PHE A 16 -19.80 -16.42 18.97
N GLY A 17 -19.33 -15.56 18.07
CA GLY A 17 -19.45 -14.10 18.21
C GLY A 17 -20.89 -13.60 18.34
N PHE A 18 -21.81 -14.12 17.52
CA PHE A 18 -23.25 -13.80 17.64
C PHE A 18 -23.83 -14.22 18.99
N MET A 19 -23.49 -15.42 19.47
CA MET A 19 -23.92 -15.91 20.77
C MET A 19 -23.42 -15.01 21.90
N LEU A 20 -22.12 -14.67 21.90
CA LEU A 20 -21.53 -13.78 22.90
C LEU A 20 -22.11 -12.36 22.86
N ALA A 21 -22.36 -11.83 21.66
CA ALA A 21 -23.01 -10.53 21.52
C ALA A 21 -24.45 -10.54 22.07
N ALA A 22 -25.20 -11.63 21.85
CA ALA A 22 -26.52 -11.81 22.44
C ALA A 22 -26.47 -11.89 23.98
N ILE A 23 -25.45 -12.55 24.54
CA ILE A 23 -25.21 -12.59 25.99
C ILE A 23 -24.93 -11.17 26.52
N CYS A 24 -24.03 -10.41 25.88
CA CYS A 24 -23.78 -9.02 26.26
C CYS A 24 -25.06 -8.18 26.16
N PHE A 25 -25.83 -8.31 25.08
CA PHE A 25 -27.06 -7.53 24.90
C PHE A 25 -28.13 -7.83 25.96
N GLY A 26 -28.30 -9.10 26.33
CA GLY A 26 -29.34 -9.54 27.27
C GLY A 26 -28.99 -9.38 28.75
N PHE A 27 -27.71 -9.43 29.12
CA PHE A 27 -27.28 -9.57 30.52
C PHE A 27 -26.27 -8.52 31.01
N SER A 28 -25.74 -7.66 30.14
CA SER A 28 -24.81 -6.60 30.54
C SER A 28 -25.54 -5.38 31.11
N GLU A 29 -25.08 -4.88 32.26
CA GLU A 29 -25.54 -3.61 32.84
C GLU A 29 -24.78 -2.37 32.30
N GLN A 30 -23.78 -2.58 31.43
CA GLN A 30 -23.05 -1.48 30.77
C GLN A 30 -23.97 -0.55 29.97
N PRO A 31 -23.61 0.74 29.82
CA PRO A 31 -24.36 1.68 28.99
C PRO A 31 -24.59 1.15 27.57
N THR A 32 -25.83 1.29 27.08
CA THR A 32 -26.27 0.71 25.80
C THR A 32 -25.39 1.11 24.61
N PHE A 33 -24.82 2.32 24.63
CA PHE A 33 -23.95 2.77 23.55
C PHE A 33 -22.65 1.97 23.44
N MET A 34 -22.16 1.38 24.54
CA MET A 34 -20.96 0.55 24.53
C MET A 34 -21.14 -0.70 23.68
N LEU A 35 -22.38 -1.21 23.59
CA LEU A 35 -22.72 -2.36 22.75
C LEU A 35 -22.43 -2.11 21.26
N LEU A 36 -22.42 -0.85 20.79
CA LEU A 36 -22.03 -0.55 19.41
C LEU A 36 -20.61 -1.01 19.12
N LEU A 37 -19.66 -0.71 20.02
CA LEU A 37 -18.28 -1.18 19.87
C LEU A 37 -18.18 -2.69 20.06
N THR A 38 -18.87 -3.24 21.06
CA THR A 38 -18.89 -4.69 21.32
C THR A 38 -19.37 -5.47 20.09
N ILE A 39 -20.44 -5.03 19.42
CA ILE A 39 -20.96 -5.69 18.21
C ILE A 39 -19.91 -5.65 17.08
N ALA A 40 -19.19 -4.55 16.92
CA ALA A 40 -18.12 -4.48 15.94
C ALA A 40 -16.98 -5.47 16.25
N GLN A 41 -16.57 -5.54 17.52
CA GLN A 41 -15.50 -6.40 17.99
C GLN A 41 -15.86 -7.89 17.89
N LEU A 42 -17.10 -8.26 18.23
CA LEU A 42 -17.56 -9.65 18.27
C LEU A 42 -18.08 -10.17 16.94
N ILE A 43 -18.61 -9.31 16.06
CA ILE A 43 -19.30 -9.74 14.84
C ILE A 43 -18.68 -9.11 13.59
N PHE A 44 -18.75 -7.77 13.46
CA PHE A 44 -18.49 -7.13 12.17
C PHE A 44 -17.04 -7.25 11.71
N ILE A 45 -16.08 -6.98 12.61
CA ILE A 45 -14.65 -7.04 12.29
C ILE A 45 -14.22 -8.50 12.03
N PRO A 46 -14.51 -9.48 12.91
CA PRO A 46 -14.19 -10.88 12.64
C PRO A 46 -14.79 -11.38 11.31
N ALA A 47 -16.06 -11.05 11.03
CA ALA A 47 -16.70 -11.45 9.78
C ALA A 47 -15.98 -10.89 8.56
N MET A 48 -15.65 -9.59 8.55
CA MET A 48 -14.95 -8.95 7.43
C MET A 48 -13.53 -9.45 7.26
N ILE A 49 -12.80 -9.70 8.36
CA ILE A 49 -11.46 -10.29 8.31
C ILE A 49 -11.50 -11.67 7.66
N LYS A 50 -12.44 -12.55 8.08
CA LYS A 50 -12.56 -13.88 7.48
C LYS A 50 -12.98 -13.88 6.02
N MET A 51 -13.62 -12.81 5.54
CA MET A 51 -13.94 -12.64 4.12
C MET A 51 -12.73 -12.24 3.27
N VAL A 52 -11.71 -11.59 3.85
CA VAL A 52 -10.63 -10.95 3.07
C VAL A 52 -9.22 -11.48 3.37
N VAL A 53 -9.05 -12.21 4.48
CA VAL A 53 -7.78 -12.75 4.96
C VAL A 53 -7.89 -14.25 5.19
N ASP A 54 -7.00 -15.00 4.54
CA ASP A 54 -6.74 -16.39 4.89
C ASP A 54 -5.82 -16.43 6.12
N LEU A 55 -6.42 -16.65 7.30
CA LEU A 55 -5.68 -16.63 8.56
C LEU A 55 -4.77 -17.86 8.69
N PRO A 56 -3.59 -17.70 9.30
CA PRO A 56 -2.71 -18.84 9.60
C PRO A 56 -3.37 -19.82 10.57
N ARG A 57 -2.80 -21.03 10.69
CA ARG A 57 -3.24 -22.05 11.66
C ARG A 57 -3.34 -21.44 13.06
N GLY A 58 -4.48 -21.67 13.73
CA GLY A 58 -4.78 -21.10 15.06
C GLY A 58 -5.40 -19.70 15.03
N GLY A 59 -5.55 -19.04 13.87
CA GLY A 59 -6.17 -17.71 13.78
C GLY A 59 -7.60 -17.65 14.35
N ASP A 60 -8.37 -18.72 14.15
CA ASP A 60 -9.71 -18.87 14.71
C ASP A 60 -9.71 -18.93 16.25
N VAL A 61 -8.67 -19.51 16.85
CA VAL A 61 -8.48 -19.53 18.31
C VAL A 61 -8.14 -18.13 18.82
N VAL A 62 -7.30 -17.38 18.11
CA VAL A 62 -6.98 -15.98 18.46
C VAL A 62 -8.25 -15.12 18.43
N ILE A 63 -9.10 -15.28 17.41
CA ILE A 63 -10.41 -14.60 17.33
C ILE A 63 -11.31 -15.04 18.49
N ALA A 64 -11.46 -16.34 18.76
CA ALA A 64 -12.31 -16.79 19.85
C ALA A 64 -11.83 -16.28 21.22
N ALA A 65 -10.50 -16.23 21.46
CA ALA A 65 -9.92 -15.74 22.70
C ALA A 65 -10.20 -14.26 22.93
N MET A 66 -10.05 -13.41 21.90
CA MET A 66 -10.39 -11.99 22.04
C MET A 66 -11.90 -11.79 22.23
N MET A 67 -12.74 -12.66 21.64
CA MET A 67 -14.20 -12.61 21.74
C MET A 67 -14.61 -12.78 23.20
N VAL A 68 -14.06 -13.82 23.84
CA VAL A 68 -14.25 -14.09 25.26
C VAL A 68 -13.73 -12.91 26.09
N ALA A 69 -12.55 -12.38 25.78
CA ALA A 69 -11.98 -11.25 26.53
C ALA A 69 -12.86 -9.99 26.46
N VAL A 70 -13.35 -9.62 25.28
CA VAL A 70 -14.27 -8.50 25.07
C VAL A 70 -15.60 -8.73 25.80
N THR A 71 -16.14 -9.95 25.76
CA THR A 71 -17.37 -10.27 26.52
C THR A 71 -17.15 -10.16 28.02
N MET A 72 -16.05 -10.69 28.55
CA MET A 72 -15.72 -10.61 29.98
C MET A 72 -15.59 -9.15 30.47
N LEU A 73 -15.12 -8.23 29.62
CA LEU A 73 -15.03 -6.81 29.96
C LEU A 73 -16.38 -6.14 30.29
N HIS A 74 -17.52 -6.75 29.94
CA HIS A 74 -18.83 -6.25 30.36
C HIS A 74 -19.09 -6.39 31.87
N TRP A 75 -18.46 -7.36 32.53
CA TRP A 75 -18.59 -7.60 33.97
C TRP A 75 -17.34 -7.20 34.76
N TRP A 76 -16.17 -7.20 34.12
CA TRP A 76 -14.91 -6.72 34.70
C TRP A 76 -14.43 -5.48 33.96
N THR A 77 -14.99 -4.33 34.30
CA THR A 77 -14.69 -3.05 33.64
C THR A 77 -13.47 -2.32 34.18
N GLU A 78 -13.03 -2.64 35.40
CA GLU A 78 -11.96 -1.92 36.07
C GLU A 78 -10.94 -2.86 36.72
N GLY A 79 -9.80 -2.29 37.11
CA GLY A 79 -8.73 -3.00 37.80
C GLY A 79 -7.86 -3.85 36.87
N TRP A 80 -6.98 -4.64 37.48
CA TRP A 80 -5.97 -5.42 36.77
C TRP A 80 -6.56 -6.43 35.77
N THR A 81 -7.68 -7.07 36.12
CA THR A 81 -8.36 -8.03 35.24
C THR A 81 -8.83 -7.38 33.94
N ALA A 82 -9.44 -6.20 34.02
CA ALA A 82 -9.88 -5.44 32.85
C ALA A 82 -8.70 -5.06 31.95
N ILE A 83 -7.57 -4.64 32.54
CA ILE A 83 -6.35 -4.29 31.79
C ILE A 83 -5.82 -5.52 31.04
N VAL A 84 -5.75 -6.69 31.69
CA VAL A 84 -5.28 -7.93 31.06
C VAL A 84 -6.21 -8.35 29.91
N LEU A 85 -7.53 -8.29 30.10
CA LEU A 85 -8.51 -8.62 29.05
C LEU A 85 -8.41 -7.63 27.87
N ALA A 86 -8.25 -6.34 28.13
CA ALA A 86 -8.03 -5.35 27.08
C ALA A 86 -6.69 -5.56 26.36
N LEU A 87 -5.64 -6.03 27.05
CA LEU A 87 -4.36 -6.38 26.44
C LEU A 87 -4.50 -7.58 25.48
N ILE A 88 -5.33 -8.58 25.82
CA ILE A 88 -5.66 -9.69 24.90
C ILE A 88 -6.27 -9.13 23.60
N TYR A 89 -7.15 -8.12 23.71
CA TYR A 89 -7.69 -7.45 22.53
C TYR A 89 -6.61 -6.73 21.71
N VAL A 90 -5.67 -6.02 22.34
CA VAL A 90 -4.53 -5.39 21.65
C VAL A 90 -3.65 -6.42 20.94
N ILE A 91 -3.35 -7.56 21.58
CA ILE A 91 -2.58 -8.64 20.95
C ILE A 91 -3.29 -9.16 19.69
N TYR A 92 -4.62 -9.30 19.74
CA TYR A 92 -5.41 -9.64 18.57
C TYR A 92 -5.30 -8.57 17.46
N THR A 93 -5.43 -7.29 17.78
CA THR A 93 -5.34 -6.25 16.75
C THR A 93 -3.92 -6.14 16.15
N VAL A 94 -2.86 -6.39 16.92
CA VAL A 94 -1.49 -6.56 16.42
C VAL A 94 -1.39 -7.73 15.45
N PHE A 95 -1.96 -8.88 15.82
CA PHE A 95 -1.97 -10.07 14.96
C PHE A 95 -2.64 -9.78 13.61
N ILE A 96 -3.76 -9.04 13.61
CA ILE A 96 -4.45 -8.62 12.38
C ILE A 96 -3.66 -7.60 11.57
N ALA A 97 -3.06 -6.60 12.23
CA ALA A 97 -2.20 -5.61 11.56
C ALA A 97 -1.00 -6.28 10.87
N ILE A 98 -0.40 -7.30 11.49
CA ILE A 98 0.67 -8.10 10.86
C ILE A 98 0.18 -8.78 9.58
N GLN A 99 -1.07 -9.28 9.54
CA GLN A 99 -1.63 -9.81 8.29
C GLN A 99 -1.77 -8.73 7.21
N GLY A 100 -2.22 -7.53 7.59
CA GLY A 100 -2.26 -6.37 6.70
C GLY A 100 -0.88 -6.02 6.14
N VAL A 101 0.15 -5.97 6.97
CA VAL A 101 1.54 -5.70 6.55
C VAL A 101 2.06 -6.80 5.62
N LYS A 102 1.87 -8.08 5.96
CA LYS A 102 2.29 -9.20 5.10
C LYS A 102 1.63 -9.14 3.73
N ARG A 103 0.32 -8.90 3.70
CA ARG A 103 -0.46 -8.75 2.47
C ARG A 103 0.03 -7.57 1.63
N PHE A 104 0.32 -6.44 2.25
CA PHE A 104 0.89 -5.29 1.56
C PHE A 104 2.27 -5.60 0.96
N LEU A 105 3.17 -6.22 1.73
CA LEU A 105 4.52 -6.60 1.29
C LEU A 105 4.56 -7.69 0.21
N GLN A 106 3.45 -8.39 -0.05
CA GLN A 106 3.34 -9.36 -1.15
C GLN A 106 2.89 -8.73 -2.48
N ARG A 107 2.42 -7.48 -2.47
CA ARG A 107 1.78 -6.84 -3.64
C ARG A 107 2.40 -5.49 -3.96
N GLY A 108 2.57 -4.65 -2.94
CA GLY A 108 3.08 -3.29 -3.06
C GLY A 108 1.99 -2.29 -3.44
N PHE A 109 2.37 -1.33 -4.28
CA PHE A 109 1.58 -0.11 -4.54
C PHE A 109 0.69 -0.19 -5.79
N THR A 110 0.48 -1.38 -6.34
CA THR A 110 -0.18 -1.57 -7.64
C THR A 110 -1.69 -1.72 -7.54
N ASN A 111 -2.18 -2.27 -6.44
CA ASN A 111 -3.59 -2.64 -6.29
C ASN A 111 -4.25 -1.84 -5.18
N ILE A 112 -4.84 -0.69 -5.55
CA ILE A 112 -5.52 0.23 -4.63
C ILE A 112 -6.61 -0.48 -3.81
N ALA A 113 -7.34 -1.41 -4.42
CA ALA A 113 -8.39 -2.16 -3.74
C ALA A 113 -7.83 -3.02 -2.60
N GLU A 114 -6.74 -3.75 -2.85
CA GLU A 114 -6.08 -4.55 -1.80
C GLU A 114 -5.40 -3.66 -0.76
N ILE A 115 -4.76 -2.56 -1.17
CA ILE A 115 -4.14 -1.61 -0.24
C ILE A 115 -5.19 -1.07 0.74
N SER A 116 -6.40 -0.76 0.28
CA SER A 116 -7.51 -0.32 1.15
C SER A 116 -7.86 -1.36 2.21
N ILE A 117 -7.91 -2.64 1.86
CA ILE A 117 -8.13 -3.73 2.81
C ILE A 117 -6.97 -3.79 3.80
N ASP A 118 -5.75 -3.81 3.29
CA ASP A 118 -4.53 -3.99 4.08
C ASP A 118 -4.37 -2.87 5.11
N ILE A 119 -4.72 -1.62 4.76
CA ILE A 119 -4.70 -0.51 5.70
C ILE A 119 -5.87 -0.58 6.69
N GLY A 120 -7.06 -1.03 6.26
CA GLY A 120 -8.17 -1.30 7.20
C GLY A 120 -7.75 -2.24 8.34
N LEU A 121 -6.99 -3.30 8.01
CA LEU A 121 -6.44 -4.24 8.99
C LEU A 121 -5.41 -3.57 9.93
N MET A 122 -4.60 -2.62 9.43
CA MET A 122 -3.65 -1.86 10.26
C MET A 122 -4.36 -0.84 11.15
N TYR A 123 -5.43 -0.20 10.68
CA TYR A 123 -6.23 0.76 11.44
C TYR A 123 -6.93 0.13 12.64
N LEU A 124 -7.26 -1.16 12.57
CA LEU A 124 -7.77 -1.90 13.72
C LEU A 124 -6.80 -1.87 14.91
N PHE A 125 -5.48 -1.91 14.68
CA PHE A 125 -4.50 -1.80 15.75
C PHE A 125 -4.58 -0.46 16.48
N ILE A 126 -4.71 0.64 15.74
CA ILE A 126 -4.91 1.97 16.34
C ILE A 126 -6.19 1.98 17.17
N GLY A 127 -7.29 1.42 16.65
CA GLY A 127 -8.54 1.27 17.41
C GLY A 127 -8.39 0.45 18.69
N GLY A 128 -7.60 -0.63 18.65
CA GLY A 128 -7.27 -1.45 19.82
C GLY A 128 -6.47 -0.69 20.88
N LEU A 129 -5.52 0.15 20.49
CA LEU A 129 -4.77 1.00 21.42
C LEU A 129 -5.67 2.03 22.11
N TRP A 130 -6.58 2.68 21.38
CA TRP A 130 -7.54 3.61 21.97
C TRP A 130 -8.55 2.91 22.90
N PHE A 131 -9.00 1.70 22.54
CA PHE A 131 -9.84 0.89 23.41
C PHE A 131 -9.11 0.50 24.70
N PHE A 132 -7.84 0.08 24.59
CA PHE A 132 -7.00 -0.21 25.75
C PHE A 132 -6.80 1.02 26.64
N ALA A 133 -6.50 2.18 26.05
CA ALA A 133 -6.36 3.43 26.78
C ALA A 133 -7.63 3.81 27.55
N PHE A 134 -8.80 3.57 26.95
CA PHE A 134 -10.10 3.75 27.62
C PHE A 134 -10.26 2.83 28.83
N ILE A 135 -10.04 1.52 28.68
CA ILE A 135 -10.18 0.54 29.78
C ILE A 135 -9.14 0.78 30.89
N ALA A 136 -7.89 1.04 30.52
CA ALA A 136 -6.80 1.28 31.46
C ALA A 136 -6.79 2.71 32.05
N LYS A 137 -7.79 3.55 31.71
CA LYS A 137 -7.92 4.94 32.19
C LYS A 137 -6.66 5.78 31.94
N ILE A 138 -5.97 5.56 30.81
CA ILE A 138 -4.77 6.31 30.43
C ILE A 138 -5.16 7.75 30.10
N ASN A 139 -4.42 8.73 30.63
CA ASN A 139 -4.61 10.12 30.27
C ASN A 139 -4.11 10.38 28.84
N THR A 140 -5.05 10.47 27.89
CA THR A 140 -4.79 10.78 26.48
C THR A 140 -4.83 12.27 26.16
N GLY A 141 -5.11 13.12 27.16
CA GLY A 141 -5.44 14.53 26.96
C GLY A 141 -6.92 14.79 26.59
N PHE A 142 -7.72 13.72 26.43
CA PHE A 142 -9.15 13.80 26.12
C PHE A 142 -10.02 13.17 27.22
N SER A 143 -11.32 13.48 27.21
CA SER A 143 -12.26 12.84 28.13
C SER A 143 -12.35 11.33 27.88
N PRO A 144 -12.77 10.52 28.88
CA PRO A 144 -12.97 9.08 28.70
C PRO A 144 -13.94 8.76 27.55
N LEU A 145 -15.00 9.57 27.40
CA LEU A 145 -15.96 9.41 26.32
C LEU A 145 -15.34 9.66 24.94
N ILE A 146 -14.52 10.71 24.79
CA ILE A 146 -13.81 10.97 23.52
C ILE A 146 -12.80 9.85 23.23
N THR A 147 -12.09 9.37 24.25
CA THR A 147 -11.14 8.24 24.11
C THR A 147 -11.86 6.99 23.59
N TRP A 148 -13.03 6.64 24.14
CA TRP A 148 -13.86 5.55 23.64
C TRP A 148 -14.42 5.83 22.24
N LEU A 149 -14.88 7.05 21.97
CA LEU A 149 -15.38 7.46 20.66
C LEU A 149 -14.29 7.31 19.59
N THR A 150 -13.04 7.69 19.88
CA THR A 150 -11.93 7.48 18.95
C THR A 150 -11.72 5.99 18.68
N ALA A 151 -11.79 5.13 19.69
CA ALA A 151 -11.71 3.68 19.50
C ALA A 151 -12.78 3.18 18.51
N ILE A 152 -14.07 3.49 18.74
CA ILE A 152 -15.15 3.03 17.85
C ILE A 152 -15.05 3.58 16.42
N HIS A 153 -14.59 4.82 16.22
CA HIS A 153 -14.35 5.35 14.88
C HIS A 153 -13.26 4.54 14.14
N PHE A 154 -12.18 4.14 14.81
CA PHE A 154 -11.17 3.29 14.17
C PHE A 154 -11.70 1.88 13.82
N HIS A 155 -12.72 1.38 14.52
CA HIS A 155 -13.35 0.09 14.20
C HIS A 155 -14.33 0.22 13.01
N TYR A 156 -15.13 1.29 12.96
CA TYR A 156 -16.13 1.51 11.91
C TYR A 156 -15.60 2.33 10.73
N SER A 157 -15.32 3.62 10.94
CA SER A 157 -14.99 4.55 9.85
C SER A 157 -13.57 4.40 9.32
N ALA A 158 -12.66 3.75 10.07
CA ALA A 158 -11.32 3.43 9.58
C ALA A 158 -11.21 1.97 9.11
N CYS A 159 -11.38 0.97 9.99
CA CYS A 159 -11.22 -0.44 9.63
C CYS A 159 -12.34 -0.94 8.70
N LEU A 160 -13.60 -0.95 9.17
CA LEU A 160 -14.71 -1.54 8.42
C LEU A 160 -14.93 -0.84 7.08
N LEU A 161 -14.90 0.50 7.06
CA LEU A 161 -15.05 1.29 5.85
C LEU A 161 -13.90 1.04 4.85
N ALA A 162 -12.64 1.00 5.30
CA ALA A 162 -11.52 0.76 4.39
C ALA A 162 -11.57 -0.65 3.77
N ILE A 163 -11.94 -1.68 4.53
CA ILE A 163 -12.14 -3.03 3.98
C ILE A 163 -13.31 -3.02 2.98
N SER A 164 -14.43 -2.36 3.31
CA SER A 164 -15.60 -2.23 2.43
C SER A 164 -15.27 -1.50 1.11
N ILE A 165 -14.49 -0.42 1.16
CA ILE A 165 -13.98 0.30 -0.01
C ILE A 165 -13.07 -0.59 -0.85
N GLY A 166 -12.21 -1.39 -0.21
CA GLY A 166 -11.34 -2.32 -0.91
C GLY A 166 -12.10 -3.43 -1.62
N LEU A 167 -13.11 -4.02 -0.98
CA LEU A 167 -14.02 -4.98 -1.62
C LEU A 167 -14.77 -4.35 -2.81
N PHE A 168 -15.22 -3.11 -2.67
CA PHE A 168 -15.81 -2.36 -3.78
C PHE A 168 -14.79 -2.07 -4.91
N GLY A 169 -13.55 -1.77 -4.56
CA GLY A 169 -12.46 -1.59 -5.52
C GLY A 169 -12.15 -2.83 -6.35
N ARG A 170 -12.38 -4.04 -5.82
CA ARG A 170 -12.21 -5.28 -6.59
C ARG A 170 -13.18 -5.40 -7.78
N ILE A 171 -14.32 -4.71 -7.71
CA ILE A 171 -15.38 -4.74 -8.74
C ILE A 171 -15.53 -3.44 -9.51
N HIS A 172 -15.02 -2.32 -8.99
CA HIS A 172 -15.13 -1.01 -9.61
C HIS A 172 -13.80 -0.27 -9.55
N GLN A 173 -13.26 0.06 -10.72
CA GLN A 173 -12.03 0.84 -10.85
C GLN A 173 -12.29 2.07 -11.72
N SER A 174 -11.95 3.25 -11.22
CA SER A 174 -12.05 4.50 -11.96
C SER A 174 -11.14 5.56 -11.35
N ARG A 175 -10.85 6.64 -12.08
CA ARG A 175 -10.09 7.78 -11.53
C ARG A 175 -10.77 8.39 -10.30
N LEU A 176 -12.11 8.46 -10.30
CA LEU A 176 -12.87 8.93 -9.16
C LEU A 176 -12.74 7.98 -7.96
N PHE A 177 -12.74 6.66 -8.18
CA PHE A 177 -12.48 5.68 -7.11
C PHE A 177 -11.10 5.87 -6.49
N ASN A 178 -10.06 6.09 -7.30
CA ASN A 178 -8.70 6.33 -6.79
C ASN A 178 -8.64 7.58 -5.91
N TRP A 179 -9.33 8.65 -6.28
CA TRP A 179 -9.44 9.86 -5.46
C TRP A 179 -10.20 9.61 -4.15
N ILE A 180 -11.34 8.93 -4.21
CA ILE A 180 -12.13 8.54 -3.02
C ILE A 180 -11.25 7.73 -2.05
N PHE A 181 -10.51 6.76 -2.56
CA PHE A 181 -9.60 5.94 -1.77
C PHE A 181 -8.60 6.80 -1.01
N VAL A 182 -7.89 7.73 -1.69
CA VAL A 182 -6.89 8.60 -1.04
C VAL A 182 -7.53 9.45 0.07
N VAL A 183 -8.69 10.03 -0.20
CA VAL A 183 -9.41 10.88 0.76
C VAL A 183 -9.90 10.09 1.96
N LEU A 184 -10.63 9.00 1.74
CA LEU A 184 -11.25 8.23 2.84
C LEU A 184 -10.19 7.52 3.68
N TRP A 185 -9.10 7.07 3.06
CA TRP A 185 -7.98 6.50 3.78
C TRP A 185 -7.29 7.51 4.69
N SER A 186 -6.99 8.72 4.20
CA SER A 186 -6.32 9.76 4.98
C SER A 186 -7.25 10.46 6.00
N GLY A 187 -8.56 10.35 5.81
CA GLY A 187 -9.57 11.06 6.58
C GLY A 187 -9.50 10.91 8.10
N PRO A 188 -9.36 9.69 8.68
CA PRO A 188 -9.22 9.53 10.13
C PRO A 188 -8.07 10.37 10.73
N PHE A 189 -6.93 10.47 10.04
CA PHE A 189 -5.81 11.29 10.48
C PHE A 189 -6.07 12.79 10.29
N LEU A 190 -6.61 13.19 9.14
CA LEU A 190 -6.92 14.59 8.85
C LEU A 190 -7.95 15.16 9.84
N VAL A 191 -9.01 14.41 10.14
CA VAL A 191 -10.02 14.81 11.12
C VAL A 191 -9.43 14.84 12.53
N ALA A 192 -8.63 13.85 12.93
CA ALA A 192 -7.97 13.86 14.24
C ALA A 192 -7.03 15.06 14.42
N LEU A 193 -6.25 15.41 13.38
CA LEU A 193 -5.43 16.62 13.35
C LEU A 193 -6.28 17.90 13.44
N GLY A 194 -7.43 17.93 12.77
CA GLY A 194 -8.38 19.04 12.85
C GLY A 194 -8.90 19.25 14.26
N ILE A 195 -9.42 18.19 14.90
CA ILE A 195 -9.93 18.24 16.28
C ILE A 195 -8.84 18.68 17.27
N THR A 196 -7.60 18.23 17.06
CA THR A 196 -6.50 18.49 18.00
C THR A 196 -5.88 19.89 17.82
N PHE A 197 -5.71 20.36 16.58
CA PHE A 197 -4.87 21.52 16.29
C PHE A 197 -5.59 22.68 15.59
N SER A 198 -6.67 22.44 14.84
CA SER A 198 -7.32 23.51 14.06
C SER A 198 -8.76 23.20 13.68
N LYS A 199 -9.70 23.98 14.22
CA LYS A 199 -11.15 23.90 13.88
C LYS A 199 -11.42 24.14 12.38
N ILE A 200 -10.61 24.97 11.72
CA ILE A 200 -10.72 25.19 10.27
C ILE A 200 -10.32 23.92 9.51
N LEU A 201 -9.24 23.26 9.95
CA LEU A 201 -8.82 21.98 9.39
C LEU A 201 -9.87 20.89 9.66
N GLU A 202 -10.53 20.89 10.82
CA GLU A 202 -11.65 19.99 11.13
C GLU A 202 -12.77 20.12 10.09
N VAL A 203 -13.31 21.33 9.90
CA VAL A 203 -14.40 21.59 8.93
C VAL A 203 -13.98 21.23 7.51
N PHE A 204 -12.77 21.61 7.09
CA PHE A 204 -12.25 21.26 5.77
C PHE A 204 -12.15 19.74 5.58
N SER A 205 -11.60 19.03 6.57
CA SER A 205 -11.41 17.58 6.52
C SER A 205 -12.75 16.85 6.47
N VAL A 206 -13.73 17.26 7.28
CA VAL A 206 -15.09 16.70 7.25
C VAL A 206 -15.77 16.98 5.90
N GLY A 207 -15.64 18.20 5.35
CA GLY A 207 -16.18 18.54 4.03
C GLY A 207 -15.60 17.67 2.92
N LEU A 208 -14.28 17.44 2.93
CA LEU A 208 -13.62 16.54 2.00
C LEU A 208 -14.14 15.10 2.13
N TYR A 209 -14.36 14.64 3.37
CA TYR A 209 -14.90 13.32 3.68
C TYR A 209 -16.34 13.16 3.14
N ILE A 210 -17.18 14.18 3.28
CA ILE A 210 -18.54 14.21 2.73
C ILE A 210 -18.52 14.04 1.21
N ILE A 211 -17.70 14.83 0.51
CA ILE A 211 -17.60 14.76 -0.95
C ILE A 211 -17.18 13.34 -1.39
N ALA A 212 -16.25 12.72 -0.67
CA ALA A 212 -15.82 11.35 -0.96
C ALA A 212 -16.89 10.29 -0.68
N ILE A 213 -17.62 10.37 0.43
CA ILE A 213 -18.73 9.45 0.74
C ILE A 213 -19.85 9.57 -0.30
N TYR A 214 -20.26 10.79 -0.66
CA TYR A 214 -21.27 10.99 -1.70
C TYR A 214 -20.81 10.49 -3.06
N SER A 215 -19.54 10.73 -3.41
CA SER A 215 -18.94 10.22 -4.64
C SER A 215 -18.91 8.68 -4.66
N LEU A 216 -18.59 8.04 -3.53
CA LEU A 216 -18.63 6.59 -3.37
C LEU A 216 -20.05 6.05 -3.57
N PHE A 217 -21.06 6.71 -2.99
CA PHE A 217 -22.45 6.33 -3.17
C PHE A 217 -22.89 6.44 -4.64
N ILE A 218 -22.51 7.53 -5.33
CA ILE A 218 -22.75 7.69 -6.77
C ILE A 218 -22.09 6.56 -7.58
N LEU A 219 -20.87 6.16 -7.22
CA LEU A 219 -20.21 5.02 -7.88
C LEU A 219 -20.99 3.72 -7.66
N VAL A 220 -21.43 3.42 -6.44
CA VAL A 220 -22.24 2.22 -6.14
C VAL A 220 -23.55 2.19 -6.93
N LEU A 221 -24.18 3.34 -7.18
CA LEU A 221 -25.38 3.41 -8.03
C LEU A 221 -25.07 3.05 -9.49
N LYS A 222 -23.86 3.35 -9.98
CA LYS A 222 -23.43 3.11 -11.36
C LYS A 222 -22.80 1.74 -11.59
N THR A 223 -22.28 1.10 -10.55
CA THR A 223 -21.63 -0.21 -10.65
C THR A 223 -22.67 -1.33 -10.83
N LYS A 224 -22.40 -2.24 -11.76
CA LYS A 224 -23.22 -3.46 -11.93
C LYS A 224 -22.99 -4.40 -10.75
N LEU A 225 -24.05 -4.65 -9.99
CA LEU A 225 -24.06 -5.51 -8.80
C LEU A 225 -25.19 -6.53 -8.92
N THR A 226 -25.11 -7.64 -8.18
CA THR A 226 -26.27 -8.53 -8.02
C THR A 226 -27.40 -7.77 -7.31
N ALA A 227 -28.66 -8.03 -7.64
CA ALA A 227 -29.79 -7.20 -7.20
C ALA A 227 -29.82 -6.98 -5.67
N ILE A 228 -29.66 -8.07 -4.90
CA ILE A 228 -29.74 -8.03 -3.43
C ILE A 228 -28.49 -7.35 -2.84
N GLN A 229 -27.29 -7.71 -3.29
CA GLN A 229 -26.06 -7.06 -2.83
C GLN A 229 -26.07 -5.56 -3.14
N GLY A 230 -26.50 -5.21 -4.36
CA GLY A 230 -26.63 -3.82 -4.79
C GLY A 230 -27.59 -3.02 -3.91
N LEU A 231 -28.76 -3.58 -3.59
CA LEU A 231 -29.71 -2.95 -2.68
C LEU A 231 -29.12 -2.74 -1.28
N LEU A 232 -28.54 -3.78 -0.68
CA LEU A 232 -27.97 -3.70 0.67
C LEU A 232 -26.78 -2.74 0.74
N LEU A 233 -25.91 -2.73 -0.28
CA LEU A 233 -24.76 -1.82 -0.33
C LEU A 233 -25.22 -0.36 -0.49
N ARG A 234 -26.28 -0.11 -1.27
CA ARG A 234 -26.89 1.22 -1.39
C ARG A 234 -27.51 1.67 -0.07
N ILE A 235 -28.19 0.79 0.66
CA ILE A 235 -28.71 1.11 2.00
C ILE A 235 -27.55 1.43 2.96
N SER A 236 -26.50 0.61 2.95
CA SER A 236 -25.32 0.80 3.81
C SER A 236 -24.61 2.13 3.54
N TYR A 237 -24.20 2.40 2.30
CA TYR A 237 -23.50 3.66 1.99
C TYR A 237 -24.43 4.87 1.95
N GLY A 238 -25.69 4.70 1.59
CA GLY A 238 -26.70 5.76 1.68
C GLY A 238 -26.91 6.21 3.12
N SER A 239 -26.83 5.30 4.10
CA SER A 239 -26.89 5.66 5.51
C SER A 239 -25.72 6.57 5.92
N LEU A 240 -24.50 6.33 5.41
CA LEU A 240 -23.35 7.22 5.63
C LEU A 240 -23.59 8.63 5.07
N CYS A 241 -24.20 8.75 3.88
CA CYS A 241 -24.54 10.05 3.30
C CYS A 241 -25.49 10.85 4.20
N ILE A 242 -26.43 10.17 4.87
CA ILE A 242 -27.39 10.83 5.77
C ILE A 242 -26.71 11.20 7.09
N THR A 243 -25.98 10.27 7.71
CA THR A 243 -25.41 10.46 9.04
C THR A 243 -24.21 11.41 9.07
N ILE A 244 -23.48 11.56 7.97
CA ILE A 244 -22.34 12.49 7.89
C ILE A 244 -22.77 13.96 7.93
N LEU A 245 -24.05 14.26 7.64
CA LEU A 245 -24.60 15.62 7.78
C LEU A 245 -24.56 16.11 9.24
N TRP A 246 -24.70 15.20 10.20
CA TRP A 246 -24.53 15.54 11.63
C TRP A 246 -23.07 15.87 11.97
N SER A 247 -22.10 15.21 11.34
CA SER A 247 -20.69 15.48 11.54
C SER A 247 -20.28 16.89 11.07
N ILE A 248 -20.82 17.37 9.95
CA ILE A 248 -20.54 18.75 9.50
C ILE A 248 -21.28 19.78 10.34
N LEU A 249 -22.50 19.51 10.79
CA LEU A 249 -23.20 20.38 11.73
C LEU A 249 -22.43 20.52 13.04
N TYR A 250 -21.88 19.41 13.57
CA TYR A 250 -21.00 19.41 14.73
C TYR A 250 -19.71 20.22 14.49
N ALA A 251 -19.02 19.99 13.37
CA ALA A 251 -17.78 20.72 13.06
C ALA A 251 -18.02 22.24 12.88
N LEU A 252 -19.12 22.62 12.23
CA LEU A 252 -19.53 24.03 12.09
C LEU A 252 -19.96 24.62 13.44
N SER A 253 -20.68 23.87 14.26
CA SER A 253 -21.06 24.25 15.63
C SER A 253 -19.82 24.55 16.48
N ASN A 254 -18.79 23.71 16.42
CA ASN A 254 -17.52 23.91 17.13
C ASN A 254 -16.74 25.13 16.61
N LEU A 255 -16.77 25.37 15.30
CA LEU A 255 -16.11 26.53 14.67
C LEU A 255 -16.80 27.85 15.03
N LEU A 256 -18.13 27.90 14.95
CA LEU A 256 -18.93 29.10 15.16
C LEU A 256 -19.20 29.40 16.64
N GLY A 257 -18.92 28.44 17.53
CA GLY A 257 -19.17 28.59 18.97
C GLY A 257 -20.65 28.50 19.37
N HIS A 258 -21.53 28.08 18.45
CA HIS A 258 -22.95 27.84 18.73
C HIS A 258 -23.18 26.36 19.00
N TYR A 259 -23.73 25.99 20.14
CA TYR A 259 -24.00 24.58 20.49
C TYR A 259 -25.34 24.11 19.90
N SER A 260 -25.31 23.56 18.68
CA SER A 260 -26.52 23.01 18.03
C SER A 260 -26.58 21.48 18.02
N VAL A 261 -25.42 20.80 18.05
CA VAL A 261 -25.34 19.32 18.06
C VAL A 261 -24.32 18.87 19.10
N GLY A 262 -24.76 18.15 20.12
CA GLY A 262 -23.91 17.57 21.15
C GLY A 262 -23.46 16.14 20.84
N ILE A 263 -22.58 15.62 21.70
CA ILE A 263 -22.13 14.22 21.64
C ILE A 263 -23.29 13.21 21.79
N PRO A 264 -24.31 13.42 22.66
CA PRO A 264 -25.44 12.50 22.76
C PRO A 264 -26.25 12.39 21.47
N GLU A 265 -26.48 13.51 20.77
CA GLU A 265 -27.18 13.54 19.49
C GLU A 265 -26.36 12.84 18.40
N MET A 266 -25.04 13.11 18.35
CA MET A 266 -24.11 12.39 17.48
C MET A 266 -24.17 10.87 17.72
N LEU A 267 -24.19 10.43 18.98
CA LEU A 267 -24.20 9.00 19.30
C LEU A 267 -25.50 8.33 18.86
N LYS A 268 -26.65 8.98 19.09
CA LYS A 268 -27.97 8.45 18.71
C LYS A 268 -28.20 8.42 17.20
N PHE A 269 -27.90 9.52 16.50
CA PHE A 269 -28.16 9.61 15.06
C PHE A 269 -26.99 9.07 14.24
N HIS A 270 -25.78 9.60 14.43
CA HIS A 270 -24.63 9.16 13.66
C HIS A 270 -24.16 7.76 14.09
N GLY A 271 -23.99 7.53 15.38
CA GLY A 271 -23.48 6.26 15.92
C GLY A 271 -24.38 5.07 15.66
N VAL A 272 -25.63 5.08 16.15
CA VAL A 272 -26.55 3.93 16.04
C VAL A 272 -26.91 3.61 14.59
N ILE A 273 -27.24 4.62 13.77
CA ILE A 273 -27.60 4.40 12.36
C ILE A 273 -26.41 3.80 11.61
N ASN A 274 -25.18 4.28 11.85
CA ASN A 274 -24.00 3.69 11.22
C ASN A 274 -23.69 2.29 11.77
N GLY A 275 -23.97 2.02 13.04
CA GLY A 275 -23.85 0.68 13.62
C GLY A 275 -24.76 -0.34 12.90
N VAL A 276 -26.03 0.02 12.72
CA VAL A 276 -27.05 -0.87 12.13
C VAL A 276 -26.96 -0.92 10.61
N PHE A 277 -27.05 0.22 9.93
CA PHE A 277 -27.16 0.25 8.47
C PHE A 277 -25.81 0.20 7.79
N PHE A 278 -24.84 1.03 8.18
CA PHE A 278 -23.52 0.91 7.58
C PHE A 278 -22.85 -0.42 7.98
N GLY A 279 -22.80 -0.71 9.28
CA GLY A 279 -22.17 -1.89 9.86
C GLY A 279 -22.86 -3.20 9.47
N ALA A 280 -24.04 -3.46 10.04
CA ALA A 280 -24.69 -4.76 9.87
C ALA A 280 -25.10 -5.03 8.40
N VAL A 281 -25.78 -4.07 7.76
CA VAL A 281 -26.23 -4.25 6.36
C VAL A 281 -25.04 -4.28 5.40
N GLY A 282 -23.98 -3.52 5.66
CA GLY A 282 -22.75 -3.54 4.86
C GLY A 282 -22.02 -4.89 4.94
N VAL A 283 -21.80 -5.41 6.16
CA VAL A 283 -21.18 -6.74 6.36
C VAL A 283 -22.02 -7.83 5.72
N LEU A 284 -23.35 -7.78 5.88
CA LEU A 284 -24.27 -8.73 5.25
C LEU A 284 -24.19 -8.68 3.72
N SER A 285 -24.12 -7.47 3.14
CA SER A 285 -23.98 -7.27 1.70
C SER A 285 -22.72 -7.96 1.15
N TRP A 286 -21.58 -7.77 1.83
CA TRP A 286 -20.32 -8.41 1.42
C TRP A 286 -20.32 -9.93 1.67
N ALA A 287 -20.97 -10.40 2.73
CA ALA A 287 -21.12 -11.83 3.01
C ALA A 287 -21.87 -12.59 1.89
N ILE A 288 -22.81 -11.94 1.21
CA ILE A 288 -23.58 -12.53 0.10
C ILE A 288 -22.69 -12.87 -1.10
N ALA A 289 -21.77 -11.97 -1.42
CA ALA A 289 -20.86 -12.12 -2.55
C ALA A 289 -19.57 -11.34 -2.31
N VAL A 290 -18.53 -12.04 -1.84
CA VAL A 290 -17.20 -11.47 -1.66
C VAL A 290 -16.49 -11.44 -3.01
N PRO A 291 -16.14 -10.26 -3.55
CA PRO A 291 -15.38 -10.19 -4.78
C PRO A 291 -13.98 -10.80 -4.63
N LYS A 292 -13.55 -11.56 -5.65
CA LYS A 292 -12.20 -12.13 -5.70
C LYS A 292 -11.17 -11.02 -5.96
N THR A 293 -9.95 -11.23 -5.45
CA THR A 293 -8.83 -10.37 -5.78
C THR A 293 -8.40 -10.59 -7.24
N ASN A 294 -8.03 -9.51 -7.93
CA ASN A 294 -7.41 -9.57 -9.26
C ASN A 294 -5.88 -9.56 -9.18
N HIS A 295 -5.31 -9.55 -7.97
CA HIS A 295 -3.87 -9.57 -7.79
C HIS A 295 -3.29 -10.93 -8.20
N GLN A 296 -2.33 -10.92 -9.12
CA GLN A 296 -1.52 -12.08 -9.45
C GLN A 296 -0.12 -11.93 -8.85
N PRO A 297 0.39 -12.94 -8.11
CA PRO A 297 1.76 -12.92 -7.63
C PRO A 297 2.73 -12.80 -8.80
N VAL A 298 3.76 -11.99 -8.61
CA VAL A 298 4.84 -11.80 -9.57
C VAL A 298 5.69 -13.08 -9.62
N GLN A 299 5.91 -13.64 -10.82
CA GLN A 299 6.61 -14.90 -11.02
C GLN A 299 7.73 -14.75 -12.06
N PHE A 300 8.79 -14.02 -11.71
CA PHE A 300 10.01 -13.96 -12.51
C PHE A 300 11.24 -14.20 -11.63
N PRO A 301 12.39 -14.61 -12.20
CA PRO A 301 13.58 -14.88 -11.41
C PRO A 301 14.15 -13.59 -10.80
N VAL A 302 14.39 -13.61 -9.50
CA VAL A 302 14.85 -12.46 -8.70
C VAL A 302 16.25 -12.75 -8.19
N SER A 303 17.14 -11.75 -8.29
CA SER A 303 18.49 -11.85 -7.73
C SER A 303 18.42 -12.18 -6.23
N GLN A 304 19.27 -13.10 -5.77
CA GLN A 304 19.44 -13.46 -4.35
C GLN A 304 20.56 -12.64 -3.67
N ILE A 305 21.32 -11.86 -4.44
CA ILE A 305 22.42 -11.06 -3.91
C ILE A 305 21.86 -9.84 -3.18
N ARG A 306 22.24 -9.68 -1.92
CA ARG A 306 21.85 -8.58 -1.03
C ARG A 306 23.13 -7.89 -0.51
N GLY A 307 23.14 -6.57 -0.41
CA GLY A 307 24.27 -5.80 0.11
C GLY A 307 25.45 -5.76 -0.86
N LYS A 308 26.67 -6.01 -0.36
CA LYS A 308 27.89 -5.93 -1.19
C LYS A 308 28.03 -7.17 -2.07
N LEU A 309 28.19 -6.94 -3.38
CA LEU A 309 28.49 -7.98 -4.35
C LEU A 309 29.89 -8.57 -4.08
N ARG A 310 29.96 -9.90 -3.91
CA ARG A 310 31.23 -10.65 -4.00
C ARG A 310 31.50 -10.90 -5.48
N GLN A 311 32.52 -10.25 -6.02
CA GLN A 311 32.76 -10.21 -7.46
C GLN A 311 33.74 -11.31 -7.87
N GLN A 312 33.49 -11.92 -9.03
CA GLN A 312 34.53 -12.59 -9.78
C GLN A 312 35.23 -11.52 -10.61
N ASN A 313 36.56 -11.41 -10.55
CA ASN A 313 37.32 -10.44 -11.35
C ASN A 313 37.51 -10.92 -12.80
N VAL A 314 36.44 -11.44 -13.41
CA VAL A 314 36.41 -11.88 -14.80
C VAL A 314 35.70 -10.80 -15.62
N PRO A 315 36.41 -10.04 -16.47
CA PRO A 315 35.82 -9.00 -17.30
C PRO A 315 34.75 -9.54 -18.27
N TYR A 316 33.82 -8.69 -18.67
CA TYR A 316 32.80 -9.00 -19.67
C TYR A 316 32.58 -7.81 -20.62
N PRO A 317 32.41 -8.01 -21.93
CA PRO A 317 32.44 -6.90 -22.88
C PRO A 317 31.25 -5.92 -22.80
N GLY A 318 30.06 -6.40 -22.42
CA GLY A 318 28.82 -5.62 -22.49
C GLY A 318 27.76 -5.96 -21.45
N LEU A 319 26.66 -5.21 -21.47
CA LEU A 319 25.52 -5.39 -20.57
C LEU A 319 24.62 -6.57 -20.96
N VAL A 320 24.62 -6.94 -22.24
CA VAL A 320 23.88 -8.06 -22.80
C VAL A 320 24.76 -8.83 -23.79
N ASP A 321 24.37 -10.06 -24.09
CA ASP A 321 25.07 -10.87 -25.10
C ASP A 321 24.69 -10.44 -26.51
N VAL A 322 23.38 -10.28 -26.74
CA VAL A 322 22.79 -9.82 -28.00
C VAL A 322 21.59 -8.94 -27.67
N LEU A 323 21.51 -7.73 -28.23
CA LEU A 323 20.38 -6.82 -27.98
C LEU A 323 19.08 -7.29 -28.66
N HIS A 324 19.21 -8.05 -29.75
CA HIS A 324 18.10 -8.61 -30.53
C HIS A 324 17.15 -9.50 -29.71
N ASP A 325 17.64 -10.09 -28.61
CA ASP A 325 16.83 -10.92 -27.71
C ASP A 325 15.64 -10.17 -27.07
N PHE A 326 15.73 -8.83 -27.01
CA PHE A 326 14.75 -7.97 -26.34
C PHE A 326 13.91 -7.14 -27.32
N VAL A 327 14.45 -6.83 -28.50
CA VAL A 327 13.85 -5.91 -29.47
C VAL A 327 14.44 -6.15 -30.85
N ASP A 328 13.65 -5.97 -31.91
CA ASP A 328 14.18 -5.97 -33.27
C ASP A 328 15.16 -4.79 -33.45
N THR A 329 16.39 -5.11 -33.83
CA THR A 329 17.48 -4.15 -33.97
C THR A 329 17.65 -3.64 -35.40
N THR A 330 16.90 -4.16 -36.37
CA THR A 330 17.06 -3.80 -37.79
C THR A 330 16.77 -2.33 -38.09
N ALA A 331 15.84 -1.73 -37.36
CA ALA A 331 15.49 -0.32 -37.47
C ALA A 331 16.35 0.60 -36.58
N LEU A 332 17.19 0.04 -35.70
CA LEU A 332 18.05 0.81 -34.81
C LEU A 332 19.39 1.15 -35.47
N PRO A 333 19.95 2.34 -35.20
CA PRO A 333 21.31 2.63 -35.61
C PRO A 333 22.31 1.62 -35.03
N PRO A 334 23.29 1.11 -35.81
CA PRO A 334 24.19 0.04 -35.39
C PRO A 334 25.03 0.36 -34.14
N ALA A 335 25.25 1.64 -33.85
CA ALA A 335 25.93 2.08 -32.63
C ALA A 335 25.18 1.66 -31.35
N ILE A 336 23.84 1.57 -31.38
CA ILE A 336 23.03 1.22 -30.20
C ILE A 336 23.23 -0.25 -29.79
N PRO A 337 23.02 -1.27 -30.65
CA PRO A 337 23.36 -2.66 -30.32
C PRO A 337 24.82 -2.81 -29.87
N HIS A 338 25.76 -2.20 -30.62
CA HIS A 338 27.18 -2.28 -30.29
C HIS A 338 27.48 -1.70 -28.89
N PHE A 339 26.83 -0.61 -28.47
CA PHE A 339 26.98 -0.09 -27.11
C PHE A 339 26.51 -1.06 -26.03
N TYR A 340 25.39 -1.75 -26.21
CA TYR A 340 24.88 -2.70 -25.21
C TYR A 340 25.70 -4.00 -25.15
N GLU A 341 26.27 -4.43 -26.28
CA GLU A 341 27.05 -5.66 -26.41
C GLU A 341 28.55 -5.46 -26.12
N GLN A 342 29.07 -4.24 -26.29
CA GLN A 342 30.47 -3.85 -26.13
C GLN A 342 30.63 -2.58 -25.27
N THR A 343 29.87 -2.48 -24.19
CA THR A 343 29.80 -1.30 -23.31
C THR A 343 31.16 -0.86 -22.76
N GLU A 344 32.12 -1.78 -22.56
CA GLU A 344 33.46 -1.43 -22.10
C GLU A 344 34.24 -0.54 -23.08
N GLN A 345 33.87 -0.53 -24.36
CA GLN A 345 34.45 0.32 -25.40
C GLN A 345 33.91 1.76 -25.40
N TYR A 346 33.05 2.12 -24.45
CA TYR A 346 32.44 3.45 -24.39
C TYR A 346 32.78 4.18 -23.09
N ARG A 347 32.77 5.52 -23.14
CA ARG A 347 32.81 6.42 -21.99
C ARG A 347 31.45 7.08 -21.83
N LEU A 348 31.02 7.23 -20.57
CA LEU A 348 29.72 7.83 -20.26
C LEU A 348 29.93 9.07 -19.41
N LYS A 349 29.31 10.16 -19.81
CA LYS A 349 29.17 11.38 -19.03
C LYS A 349 27.71 11.57 -18.67
N ALA A 350 27.40 11.88 -17.42
CA ALA A 350 26.03 12.03 -16.94
C ALA A 350 25.80 13.40 -16.32
N SER A 351 24.61 13.98 -16.54
CA SER A 351 24.11 15.17 -15.85
C SER A 351 22.82 14.82 -15.12
N VAL A 352 22.79 15.01 -13.80
CA VAL A 352 21.67 14.64 -12.93
C VAL A 352 20.80 15.86 -12.62
N LYS A 353 19.51 15.78 -12.94
CA LYS A 353 18.54 16.87 -12.80
C LYS A 353 17.40 16.45 -11.88
N TRP A 354 17.47 16.91 -10.63
CA TRP A 354 16.41 16.73 -9.64
C TRP A 354 15.31 17.79 -9.79
N ARG A 355 14.04 17.39 -9.63
CA ARG A 355 12.94 18.35 -9.52
C ARG A 355 12.99 19.08 -8.18
N ALA A 356 12.62 20.37 -8.18
CA ALA A 356 12.73 21.24 -7.01
C ALA A 356 12.02 20.68 -5.76
N TRP A 357 10.81 20.14 -5.93
CA TRP A 357 10.02 19.57 -4.84
C TRP A 357 10.65 18.32 -4.21
N PHE A 358 11.53 17.60 -4.94
CA PHE A 358 12.19 16.39 -4.46
C PHE A 358 13.57 16.66 -3.85
N LYS A 359 14.15 17.86 -4.05
CA LYS A 359 15.49 18.20 -3.54
C LYS A 359 15.66 18.01 -2.02
N PRO A 360 14.69 18.37 -1.14
CA PRO A 360 14.82 18.13 0.29
C PRO A 360 14.97 16.64 0.62
N PHE A 361 14.19 15.79 -0.05
CA PHE A 361 14.27 14.33 0.11
C PHE A 361 15.58 13.78 -0.45
N ALA A 362 16.04 14.29 -1.59
CA ALA A 362 17.30 13.90 -2.19
C ALA A 362 18.50 14.23 -1.28
N LEU A 363 18.47 15.36 -0.55
CA LEU A 363 19.50 15.73 0.43
C LEU A 363 19.59 14.72 1.58
N ILE A 364 18.45 14.37 2.17
CA ILE A 364 18.37 13.35 3.23
C ILE A 364 18.87 12.00 2.70
N TYR A 365 18.40 11.63 1.50
CA TYR A 365 18.79 10.40 0.83
C TYR A 365 20.29 10.34 0.53
N GLN A 366 20.93 11.46 0.20
CA GLN A 366 22.37 11.50 -0.12
C GLN A 366 23.25 11.15 1.09
N GLY A 367 22.80 11.45 2.32
CA GLY A 367 23.50 11.03 3.53
C GLY A 367 23.49 9.52 3.69
N PHE A 368 22.33 8.90 3.44
CA PHE A 368 22.18 7.46 3.49
C PHE A 368 22.89 6.76 2.32
N SER A 369 22.71 7.23 1.08
CA SER A 369 23.28 6.64 -0.15
C SER A 369 24.80 6.52 -0.13
N ARG A 370 25.51 7.49 0.47
CA ARG A 370 26.95 7.46 0.69
C ARG A 370 27.40 6.30 1.59
N TYR A 371 26.63 6.00 2.63
CA TYR A 371 26.92 4.89 3.54
C TYR A 371 26.71 3.53 2.86
N ILE A 372 25.67 3.41 2.03
CA ILE A 372 25.32 2.17 1.33
C ILE A 372 26.05 1.93 0.00
N GLN A 373 26.74 2.94 -0.54
CA GLN A 373 27.46 2.87 -1.82
C GLN A 373 26.57 2.42 -3.00
N GLN A 374 25.28 2.79 -2.95
CA GLN A 374 24.29 2.50 -3.97
C GLN A 374 23.45 3.75 -4.24
N LEU A 375 23.18 4.01 -5.52
CA LEU A 375 22.37 5.14 -5.99
C LEU A 375 22.86 6.51 -5.45
N ASN A 376 24.18 6.66 -5.24
CA ASN A 376 24.78 7.92 -4.80
C ASN A 376 24.87 8.93 -5.96
N LEU A 377 23.72 9.43 -6.40
CA LEU A 377 23.64 10.39 -7.49
C LEU A 377 24.03 11.80 -7.02
N PRO A 378 24.78 12.58 -7.82
CA PRO A 378 25.11 13.96 -7.49
C PRO A 378 23.84 14.82 -7.40
N LEU A 379 23.87 15.78 -6.48
CA LEU A 379 22.84 16.84 -6.40
C LEU A 379 23.10 17.98 -7.38
N SER A 380 24.34 18.08 -7.87
CA SER A 380 24.75 19.02 -8.92
C SER A 380 24.36 18.47 -10.28
N SER A 381 23.90 19.36 -11.16
CA SER A 381 23.64 19.07 -12.57
C SER A 381 24.88 19.16 -13.45
N GLN A 382 26.06 19.38 -12.86
CA GLN A 382 27.32 19.34 -13.60
C GLN A 382 27.51 17.97 -14.25
N GLN A 383 28.11 18.00 -15.43
CA GLN A 383 28.42 16.80 -16.17
C GLN A 383 29.63 16.11 -15.54
N ILE A 384 29.48 14.83 -15.20
CA ILE A 384 30.52 14.05 -14.54
C ILE A 384 30.73 12.76 -15.32
N GLU A 385 32.00 12.39 -15.53
CA GLU A 385 32.37 11.13 -16.16
C GLU A 385 32.14 9.96 -15.20
N MET A 386 31.44 8.94 -15.66
CA MET A 386 31.20 7.70 -14.91
C MET A 386 32.11 6.60 -15.45
N THR A 387 33.23 6.37 -14.77
CA THR A 387 34.08 5.22 -15.08
C THR A 387 33.38 3.94 -14.63
N GLY A 388 33.59 2.84 -15.34
CA GLY A 388 33.04 1.56 -14.93
C GLY A 388 33.69 0.38 -15.62
N ARG A 389 33.49 -0.80 -15.04
CA ARG A 389 33.87 -2.09 -15.60
C ARG A 389 32.70 -3.05 -15.52
N ILE A 390 32.65 -4.03 -16.40
CA ILE A 390 31.64 -5.07 -16.36
C ILE A 390 32.33 -6.37 -15.98
N VAL A 391 31.75 -7.09 -15.02
CA VAL A 391 32.29 -8.37 -14.54
C VAL A 391 31.22 -9.44 -14.51
N LYS A 392 31.63 -10.69 -14.72
CA LYS A 392 30.73 -11.83 -14.52
C LYS A 392 30.32 -11.96 -13.05
N VAL A 393 29.09 -12.41 -12.84
CA VAL A 393 28.56 -12.79 -11.53
C VAL A 393 28.24 -14.28 -11.56
N ASP A 394 28.37 -14.93 -10.42
CA ASP A 394 28.06 -16.35 -10.28
C ASP A 394 26.54 -16.60 -10.39
N GLU A 395 26.13 -17.50 -11.29
CA GLU A 395 24.72 -17.84 -11.52
C GLU A 395 24.05 -18.44 -10.29
N GLN A 396 24.76 -19.28 -9.52
CA GLN A 396 24.19 -19.91 -8.33
C GLN A 396 24.00 -18.88 -7.21
N GLN A 397 24.92 -17.92 -7.10
CA GLN A 397 24.83 -16.84 -6.14
C GLN A 397 23.71 -15.84 -6.48
N ASP A 398 23.52 -15.52 -7.75
CA ASP A 398 22.49 -14.58 -8.18
C ASP A 398 21.11 -15.23 -8.32
N GLY A 399 21.03 -16.48 -8.77
CA GLY A 399 19.77 -17.19 -9.02
C GLY A 399 19.07 -16.81 -10.33
N ARG A 400 19.75 -16.08 -11.23
CA ARG A 400 19.28 -15.71 -12.57
C ARG A 400 20.31 -16.16 -13.63
N PRO A 401 19.92 -16.37 -14.89
CA PRO A 401 20.84 -16.87 -15.92
C PRO A 401 21.81 -15.79 -16.41
N ALA A 402 23.07 -16.18 -16.63
CA ALA A 402 24.16 -15.34 -17.13
C ALA A 402 24.24 -13.94 -16.48
N PRO A 403 24.30 -13.78 -15.15
CA PRO A 403 24.30 -12.48 -14.52
C PRO A 403 25.65 -11.78 -14.73
N ARG A 404 25.61 -10.47 -14.98
CA ARG A 404 26.81 -9.63 -15.12
C ARG A 404 26.63 -8.30 -14.40
N ALA A 405 27.65 -7.86 -13.67
CA ALA A 405 27.58 -6.65 -12.87
C ALA A 405 28.28 -5.49 -13.57
N TRP A 406 27.55 -4.40 -13.79
CA TRP A 406 28.12 -3.12 -14.16
C TRP A 406 28.41 -2.32 -12.89
N ILE A 407 29.70 -2.11 -12.63
CA ILE A 407 30.19 -1.38 -11.46
C ILE A 407 30.66 -0.02 -11.95
N ARG A 408 29.94 1.07 -11.62
CA ARG A 408 30.39 2.43 -11.95
C ARG A 408 30.92 3.16 -10.71
N ALA A 409 31.94 3.99 -10.93
CA ALA A 409 32.55 4.86 -9.94
C ALA A 409 32.73 6.29 -10.48
N ILE A 410 32.57 7.27 -9.59
CA ILE A 410 33.00 8.66 -9.77
C ILE A 410 34.02 8.95 -8.66
N ASP A 411 35.12 9.61 -8.99
CA ASP A 411 36.16 10.01 -8.03
C ASP A 411 36.63 8.87 -7.10
N LYS A 412 36.78 7.66 -7.66
CA LYS A 412 37.17 6.41 -6.97
C LYS A 412 36.13 5.86 -5.98
N GLN A 413 34.96 6.48 -5.85
CA GLN A 413 33.84 5.97 -5.06
C GLN A 413 32.87 5.22 -5.96
N THR A 414 32.59 3.96 -5.63
CA THR A 414 31.52 3.19 -6.29
C THR A 414 30.18 3.88 -6.04
N ILE A 415 29.48 4.23 -7.12
CA ILE A 415 28.19 4.91 -7.04
C ILE A 415 27.05 3.93 -7.05
N PHE A 416 27.14 2.90 -7.89
CA PHE A 416 26.16 1.83 -7.91
C PHE A 416 26.76 0.59 -8.58
N VAL A 417 26.21 -0.55 -8.18
CA VAL A 417 26.44 -1.87 -8.78
C VAL A 417 25.09 -2.36 -9.25
N ALA A 418 24.95 -2.57 -10.56
CA ALA A 418 23.75 -3.11 -11.18
C ALA A 418 24.06 -4.45 -11.85
N ILE A 419 23.31 -5.50 -11.50
CA ILE A 419 23.48 -6.86 -12.01
C ILE A 419 22.43 -7.12 -13.08
N TYR A 420 22.89 -7.13 -14.33
CA TYR A 420 22.10 -7.36 -15.53
C TYR A 420 21.92 -8.85 -15.80
N SER A 421 20.68 -9.22 -16.04
CA SER A 421 20.24 -10.53 -16.49
C SER A 421 19.06 -10.33 -17.46
N LYS A 422 18.56 -11.41 -18.03
CA LYS A 422 17.29 -11.44 -18.76
C LYS A 422 16.37 -12.53 -18.25
N HIS A 423 15.10 -12.39 -18.52
CA HIS A 423 14.12 -13.46 -18.39
C HIS A 423 13.02 -13.29 -19.43
N THR A 424 12.33 -14.39 -19.77
CA THR A 424 11.23 -14.36 -20.73
C THR A 424 9.97 -14.83 -20.05
N THR A 425 8.87 -14.10 -20.23
CA THR A 425 7.55 -14.44 -19.71
C THR A 425 6.51 -14.07 -20.75
N ASN A 426 5.59 -14.99 -21.05
CA ASN A 426 4.56 -14.81 -22.09
C ASN A 426 5.12 -14.26 -23.42
N GLN A 427 6.18 -14.90 -23.94
CA GLN A 427 6.87 -14.54 -25.18
C GLN A 427 7.56 -13.15 -25.18
N THR A 428 7.55 -12.42 -24.06
CA THR A 428 8.25 -11.14 -23.91
C THR A 428 9.54 -11.34 -23.13
N THR A 429 10.67 -10.93 -23.69
CA THR A 429 11.96 -10.94 -22.98
C THR A 429 12.19 -9.59 -22.31
N TYR A 430 12.42 -9.61 -21.01
CA TYR A 430 12.66 -8.42 -20.20
C TYR A 430 14.11 -8.32 -19.78
N MET A 431 14.63 -7.09 -19.76
CA MET A 431 15.91 -6.80 -19.12
C MET A 431 15.70 -6.71 -17.62
N ASN A 432 16.30 -7.64 -16.88
CA ASN A 432 16.11 -7.83 -15.45
C ASN A 432 17.36 -7.36 -14.70
N ILE A 433 17.27 -6.17 -14.09
CA ILE A 433 18.39 -5.48 -13.46
C ILE A 433 18.21 -5.51 -11.96
N ALA A 434 19.18 -6.05 -11.24
CA ALA A 434 19.18 -6.07 -9.78
C ALA A 434 20.17 -5.05 -9.22
N LEU A 435 19.72 -4.26 -8.27
CA LEU A 435 20.52 -3.31 -7.50
C LEU A 435 20.54 -3.80 -6.04
N PRO A 436 21.59 -4.52 -5.63
CA PRO A 436 21.72 -5.00 -4.26
C PRO A 436 21.78 -3.85 -3.26
N LEU A 437 20.90 -3.87 -2.25
CA LEU A 437 20.82 -2.93 -1.13
C LEU A 437 21.07 -3.68 0.19
N PRO A 438 21.28 -3.04 1.35
CA PRO A 438 21.33 -3.77 2.61
C PRO A 438 20.03 -4.54 2.85
N PHE A 439 20.16 -5.83 3.17
CA PHE A 439 19.06 -6.75 3.49
C PHE A 439 17.98 -6.90 2.39
N SER A 440 18.13 -6.22 1.25
CA SER A 440 17.11 -6.08 0.21
C SER A 440 17.75 -5.92 -1.17
N THR A 441 16.97 -6.04 -2.24
CA THR A 441 17.44 -5.76 -3.60
C THR A 441 16.33 -5.09 -4.37
N MET A 442 16.65 -3.96 -5.00
CA MET A 442 15.74 -3.32 -5.94
C MET A 442 15.89 -3.99 -7.30
N ILE A 443 14.78 -4.36 -7.94
CA ILE A 443 14.77 -5.02 -9.24
C ILE A 443 14.07 -4.10 -10.24
N GLY A 444 14.79 -3.65 -11.25
CA GLY A 444 14.23 -2.98 -12.42
C GLY A 444 13.99 -4.01 -13.52
N VAL A 445 12.72 -4.27 -13.86
CA VAL A 445 12.34 -5.11 -14.99
C VAL A 445 11.89 -4.18 -16.11
N LEU A 446 12.64 -4.19 -17.21
CA LEU A 446 12.46 -3.25 -18.32
C LEU A 446 11.99 -3.99 -19.57
N TYR A 447 10.91 -3.47 -20.14
CA TYR A 447 10.44 -3.80 -21.49
C TYR A 447 11.18 -2.92 -22.49
N LEU A 448 11.68 -3.53 -23.58
CA LEU A 448 12.40 -2.85 -24.64
C LEU A 448 11.54 -2.76 -25.89
N TYR A 449 11.58 -1.61 -26.56
CA TYR A 449 10.96 -1.44 -27.87
C TYR A 449 11.70 -0.40 -28.70
N GLU A 450 11.57 -0.54 -30.01
CA GLU A 450 12.05 0.43 -30.99
C GLU A 450 10.90 1.36 -31.38
N GLU A 451 11.21 2.65 -31.53
CA GLU A 451 10.27 3.63 -32.09
C GLU A 451 11.04 4.73 -32.84
N ASN A 452 10.85 4.82 -34.16
CA ASN A 452 11.46 5.83 -35.04
C ASN A 452 13.01 5.87 -34.99
N GLY A 453 13.66 4.71 -35.03
CA GLY A 453 15.11 4.55 -34.95
C GLY A 453 15.69 4.80 -33.57
N ARG A 454 14.85 4.77 -32.53
CA ARG A 454 15.24 5.03 -31.13
C ARG A 454 14.95 3.81 -30.29
N LEU A 455 15.85 3.53 -29.35
CA LEU A 455 15.65 2.46 -28.39
C LEU A 455 15.01 3.00 -27.11
N HIS A 456 13.93 2.37 -26.68
CA HIS A 456 13.24 2.69 -25.45
C HIS A 456 13.30 1.53 -24.47
N LEU A 457 13.64 1.81 -23.21
CA LEU A 457 13.51 0.86 -22.10
C LEU A 457 12.52 1.45 -21.11
N THR A 458 11.50 0.70 -20.69
CA THR A 458 10.48 1.21 -19.77
C THR A 458 10.09 0.19 -18.73
N SER A 459 9.91 0.63 -17.49
CA SER A 459 9.26 -0.16 -16.44
C SER A 459 7.75 0.07 -16.35
N ALA A 460 7.19 0.88 -17.25
CA ALA A 460 5.77 1.18 -17.34
C ALA A 460 5.16 0.49 -18.57
N HIS A 461 5.08 -0.84 -18.52
CA HIS A 461 4.46 -1.68 -19.55
C HIS A 461 3.67 -2.83 -18.91
N ASN A 462 2.85 -3.52 -19.71
CA ASN A 462 2.13 -4.70 -19.23
C ASN A 462 3.08 -5.90 -19.01
N GLY A 463 2.61 -6.90 -18.27
CA GLY A 463 3.41 -8.07 -17.89
C GLY A 463 4.32 -7.76 -16.71
N ASP A 464 5.59 -8.18 -16.79
CA ASP A 464 6.52 -8.11 -15.64
C ASP A 464 7.20 -6.73 -15.47
N ALA A 465 7.06 -5.83 -16.44
CA ALA A 465 7.73 -4.53 -16.40
C ALA A 465 7.35 -3.74 -15.14
N GLY A 466 8.37 -3.27 -14.42
CA GLY A 466 8.15 -2.62 -13.14
C GLY A 466 9.43 -2.46 -12.34
N ILE A 467 9.35 -1.64 -11.28
CA ILE A 467 10.41 -1.54 -10.27
C ILE A 467 9.90 -2.22 -9.02
N TYR A 468 10.64 -3.20 -8.53
CA TYR A 468 10.27 -4.02 -7.39
C TYR A 468 11.30 -3.91 -6.28
N LEU A 469 10.88 -4.19 -5.05
CA LEU A 469 11.77 -4.38 -3.92
C LEU A 469 11.62 -5.80 -3.40
N ALA A 470 12.75 -6.52 -3.38
CA ALA A 470 12.85 -7.86 -2.83
C ALA A 470 13.45 -7.80 -1.42
N ILE A 471 12.70 -8.21 -0.40
CA ILE A 471 13.14 -8.28 0.99
C ILE A 471 12.82 -9.67 1.52
N HIS A 472 13.85 -10.47 1.81
CA HIS A 472 13.68 -11.87 2.21
C HIS A 472 12.80 -12.63 1.19
N GLN A 473 11.64 -13.15 1.62
CA GLN A 473 10.65 -13.84 0.78
C GLN A 473 9.64 -12.91 0.09
N PHE A 474 9.65 -11.62 0.41
CA PHE A 474 8.69 -10.66 -0.13
C PHE A 474 9.23 -10.00 -1.39
N LEU A 475 8.38 -9.89 -2.39
CA LEU A 475 8.62 -9.16 -3.63
C LEU A 475 7.39 -8.29 -3.89
N PHE A 476 7.58 -6.98 -3.94
CA PHE A 476 6.48 -6.06 -4.17
C PHE A 476 6.87 -4.91 -5.08
N GLN A 477 5.92 -4.46 -5.90
CA GLN A 477 6.16 -3.38 -6.85
C GLN A 477 6.10 -2.02 -6.15
N LEU A 478 7.12 -1.21 -6.38
CA LEU A 478 7.23 0.16 -5.92
C LEU A 478 6.42 1.08 -6.84
N PRO A 479 5.96 2.24 -6.37
CA PRO A 479 5.24 3.21 -7.18
C PRO A 479 6.23 4.03 -8.02
N LEU A 480 7.24 3.37 -8.58
CA LEU A 480 8.33 3.96 -9.34
C LEU A 480 8.21 3.51 -10.80
N HIS A 481 8.44 4.47 -11.70
CA HIS A 481 8.57 4.19 -13.12
C HIS A 481 9.86 4.80 -13.64
N GLU A 482 10.57 4.05 -14.46
CA GLU A 482 11.74 4.50 -15.18
C GLU A 482 11.54 4.34 -16.69
N HIS A 483 12.07 5.30 -17.44
CA HIS A 483 12.05 5.31 -18.89
C HIS A 483 13.40 5.80 -19.40
N PHE A 484 14.05 4.99 -20.23
CA PHE A 484 15.23 5.36 -20.99
C PHE A 484 14.84 5.55 -22.45
N MET A 485 15.42 6.57 -23.08
CA MET A 485 15.37 6.80 -24.52
C MET A 485 16.81 6.98 -24.99
N ILE A 486 17.26 6.11 -25.89
CA ILE A 486 18.61 6.12 -26.45
C ILE A 486 18.50 6.47 -27.92
N THR A 487 19.29 7.45 -28.34
CA THR A 487 19.32 7.94 -29.73
C THR A 487 20.76 8.20 -30.14
N GLU A 488 21.07 7.97 -31.41
CA GLU A 488 22.32 8.43 -32.02
C GLU A 488 22.13 9.83 -32.61
N LYS A 489 23.10 10.71 -32.37
CA LYS A 489 23.17 12.04 -32.96
C LYS A 489 24.64 12.39 -33.23
N ASP A 490 24.96 12.73 -34.48
CA ASP A 490 26.30 13.16 -34.89
C ASP A 490 27.39 12.15 -34.46
N GLU A 491 27.18 10.85 -34.76
CA GLU A 491 28.05 9.72 -34.38
C GLU A 491 28.27 9.52 -32.86
N THR A 492 27.52 10.26 -32.04
CA THR A 492 27.55 10.16 -30.58
C THR A 492 26.22 9.63 -30.07
N LEU A 493 26.28 8.70 -29.12
CA LEU A 493 25.07 8.20 -28.48
C LEU A 493 24.64 9.13 -27.35
N THR A 494 23.35 9.42 -27.29
CA THR A 494 22.74 10.17 -26.18
C THR A 494 21.65 9.32 -25.55
N ALA A 495 21.53 9.39 -24.22
CA ALA A 495 20.44 8.73 -23.53
C ALA A 495 19.77 9.66 -22.52
N VAL A 496 18.44 9.64 -22.48
CA VAL A 496 17.65 10.37 -21.49
C VAL A 496 16.94 9.36 -20.61
N HIS A 497 17.26 9.39 -19.31
CA HIS A 497 16.63 8.55 -18.29
C HIS A 497 15.69 9.40 -17.42
N LYS A 498 14.42 9.06 -17.38
CA LYS A 498 13.40 9.75 -16.58
C LYS A 498 12.82 8.82 -15.53
N MET A 499 12.78 9.29 -14.29
CA MET A 499 12.17 8.57 -13.17
C MET A 499 10.97 9.34 -12.60
N ARG A 500 9.90 8.59 -12.32
CA ARG A 500 8.65 9.08 -11.76
C ARG A 500 8.30 8.28 -10.50
N ILE A 501 7.71 8.94 -9.50
CA ILE A 501 7.17 8.32 -8.29
C ILE A 501 5.70 8.69 -8.18
N PHE A 502 4.80 7.71 -8.02
CA PHE A 502 3.34 7.91 -8.10
C PHE A 502 2.91 8.69 -9.36
N GLY A 503 3.62 8.47 -10.48
CA GLY A 503 3.38 9.20 -11.72
C GLY A 503 3.91 10.64 -11.76
N LEU A 504 4.48 11.17 -10.67
CA LEU A 504 5.11 12.50 -10.65
C LEU A 504 6.60 12.40 -11.03
N PRO A 505 7.08 13.17 -12.02
CA PRO A 505 8.50 13.19 -12.33
C PRO A 505 9.28 13.77 -11.14
N PHE A 506 10.40 13.13 -10.77
CA PHE A 506 11.26 13.60 -9.68
C PHE A 506 12.74 13.67 -10.05
N LEU A 507 13.17 12.88 -11.03
CA LEU A 507 14.57 12.77 -11.44
C LEU A 507 14.67 12.56 -12.96
N GLN A 508 15.61 13.26 -13.59
CA GLN A 508 16.04 13.03 -14.96
C GLN A 508 17.57 12.95 -14.99
N ILE A 509 18.13 12.04 -15.77
CA ILE A 509 19.56 11.91 -16.02
C ILE A 509 19.78 11.94 -17.52
N ASP A 510 20.61 12.88 -17.98
CA ASP A 510 21.02 12.98 -19.38
C ASP A 510 22.42 12.42 -19.53
N TYR A 511 22.59 11.47 -20.44
CA TYR A 511 23.86 10.80 -20.72
C TYR A 511 24.38 11.18 -22.10
N GLN A 512 25.69 11.40 -22.18
CA GLN A 512 26.48 11.39 -23.41
C GLN A 512 27.38 10.17 -23.39
N ILE A 513 27.36 9.40 -24.48
CA ILE A 513 28.00 8.10 -24.61
C ILE A 513 28.89 8.16 -25.85
N GLU A 514 30.20 8.18 -25.62
CA GLU A 514 31.23 8.36 -26.65
C GLU A 514 32.05 7.06 -26.76
N LYS A 515 32.38 6.64 -27.98
CA LYS A 515 33.28 5.49 -28.18
C LYS A 515 34.72 5.87 -27.78
N LYS A 516 35.45 4.95 -27.15
CA LYS A 516 36.81 5.16 -26.64
C LYS A 516 37.88 5.24 -27.71
#